data_AF-A0A925H1V9-F1
#
_entry.id   AF-A0A925H1V9-F1
#
_cell.length_a   1.000
_cell.length_b   1.000
_cell.length_c   1.000
_cell.angle_alpha   90.00
_cell.angle_beta   90.00
_cell.angle_gamma   90.00
#
_symmetry.space_group_name_H-M   'P 1'
#
loop_
_entity.id
_entity.type
_entity.pdbx_description
1 polymer ?
#
loop_
_entity_poly.entity_id
_entity_poly.type
_entity_poly.pdbx_seq_one_letter_code
_entity_poly.pdbx_strand_id
1 'polypeptide(L)'
;MAGSSNKKVVIQRFDREPIFGFVQQNAWLRADGIELLSPTGTLIQIALMDAKAICFVREFSLDPVPASRRAFLNRPKVDGVWVRLVFRDAEMLEGVMPNNLLYMEAAGISVIPPDSAQRVFAPRTALTAVQVLGVVGSPFRGQSKARTGKGTQEQIGLFEGSGL
;
A
#
# COMPACT_ATOMS: atom_id res chain seq x y z
N MET A 1 -6.42 -0.19 -27.46
CA MET A 1 -7.06 0.93 -26.72
C MET A 1 -6.00 1.64 -25.92
N ALA A 2 -5.63 2.88 -26.29
CA ALA A 2 -4.72 3.68 -25.50
C ALA A 2 -5.45 4.14 -24.23
N GLY A 3 -5.23 3.44 -23.12
CA GLY A 3 -5.73 3.89 -21.83
C GLY A 3 -5.14 5.28 -21.54
N SER A 4 -5.96 6.21 -21.06
CA SER A 4 -5.50 7.53 -20.63
C SER A 4 -4.27 7.37 -19.72
N SER A 5 -3.13 7.92 -20.17
CA SER A 5 -1.85 7.84 -19.46
C SER A 5 -1.80 8.74 -18.22
N ASN A 6 -2.81 9.59 -18.05
CA ASN A 6 -2.91 10.58 -16.98
C ASN A 6 -3.74 10.03 -15.81
N LYS A 7 -3.15 10.05 -14.62
CA LYS A 7 -3.81 9.70 -13.36
C LYS A 7 -4.13 10.96 -12.58
N LYS A 8 -5.34 11.03 -12.01
CA LYS A 8 -5.72 12.09 -11.08
C LYS A 8 -4.98 11.89 -9.76
N VAL A 9 -4.36 12.95 -9.26
CA VAL A 9 -3.66 12.96 -7.98
C VAL A 9 -4.04 14.18 -7.15
N VAL A 10 -3.96 13.99 -5.84
CA VAL A 10 -4.00 15.05 -4.84
C VAL A 10 -2.69 15.00 -4.08
N ILE A 11 -1.90 16.07 -4.15
CA ILE A 11 -0.64 16.19 -3.42
C ILE A 11 -0.93 16.92 -2.12
N GLN A 12 -0.86 16.17 -1.03
CA GLN A 12 -0.93 16.70 0.32
C GLN A 12 0.42 17.34 0.68
N ARG A 13 0.38 18.46 1.37
CA ARG A 13 1.55 19.19 1.87
C ARG A 13 1.42 19.36 3.38
N PHE A 14 2.53 19.64 4.07
CA PHE A 14 2.53 19.77 5.53
C PHE A 14 1.79 21.04 5.98
N ASP A 15 2.22 22.20 5.49
CA ASP A 15 1.73 23.50 5.97
C ASP A 15 1.08 24.32 4.86
N ARG A 16 0.60 23.65 3.80
CA ARG A 16 0.02 24.31 2.62
C ARG A 16 -1.19 23.55 2.12
N GLU A 17 -2.00 24.25 1.34
CA GLU A 17 -3.16 23.65 0.67
C GLU A 17 -2.76 22.49 -0.24
N PRO A 18 -3.63 21.46 -0.34
CA PRO A 18 -3.41 20.35 -1.25
C PRO A 18 -3.49 20.83 -2.70
N ILE A 19 -2.67 20.22 -3.56
CA ILE A 19 -2.62 20.55 -4.98
C ILE A 19 -3.29 19.41 -5.77
N PHE A 20 -4.27 19.77 -6.57
CA PHE A 20 -5.00 18.85 -7.44
C PHE A 20 -4.42 18.88 -8.84
N GLY A 21 -4.30 17.72 -9.48
CA GLY A 21 -3.80 17.67 -10.85
C GLY A 21 -3.74 16.27 -11.43
N PHE A 22 -3.12 16.20 -12.59
CA PHE A 22 -2.95 14.98 -13.36
C PHE A 22 -1.46 14.70 -13.53
N VAL A 23 -1.07 13.43 -13.38
CA VAL A 23 0.31 13.02 -13.58
C VAL A 23 0.40 11.91 -14.62
N GLN A 24 1.51 11.89 -15.36
CA GLN A 24 1.79 10.79 -16.28
C GLN A 24 2.16 9.54 -15.49
N GLN A 25 1.45 8.43 -15.72
CA GLN A 25 1.58 7.20 -14.92
C GLN A 25 3.03 6.70 -14.76
N ASN A 26 3.86 6.86 -15.79
CA ASN A 26 5.23 6.32 -15.83
C ASN A 26 6.32 7.41 -15.69
N ALA A 27 5.96 8.69 -15.62
CA ALA A 27 6.93 9.80 -15.66
C ALA A 27 6.61 10.93 -14.65
N TRP A 28 5.75 10.65 -13.68
CA TRP A 28 5.33 11.62 -12.66
C TRP A 28 6.42 11.96 -11.65
N LEU A 29 7.33 11.02 -11.38
CA LEU A 29 8.43 11.17 -10.43
C LEU A 29 9.73 11.35 -11.20
N ARG A 30 10.33 12.54 -11.07
CA ARG A 30 11.59 12.94 -11.68
C ARG A 30 12.67 13.14 -10.60
N ALA A 31 13.91 13.32 -11.03
CA ALA A 31 15.04 13.54 -10.12
C ALA A 31 14.89 14.83 -9.29
N ASP A 32 14.21 15.83 -9.85
CA ASP A 32 14.00 17.16 -9.29
C ASP A 32 12.63 17.33 -8.60
N GLY A 33 11.77 16.32 -8.64
CA GLY A 33 10.50 16.32 -7.92
C GLY A 33 9.36 15.63 -8.67
N ILE A 34 8.16 16.18 -8.49
CA ILE A 34 6.91 15.69 -9.04
C ILE A 34 6.43 16.68 -10.09
N GLU A 35 6.13 16.18 -11.27
CA GLU A 35 5.52 16.97 -12.35
C GLU A 35 4.02 16.65 -12.42
N LEU A 36 3.20 17.69 -12.35
CA LEU A 36 1.76 17.58 -12.49
C LEU A 36 1.21 18.61 -13.49
N LEU A 37 0.11 18.25 -14.14
CA LEU A 37 -0.71 19.15 -14.92
C LEU A 37 -1.92 19.58 -14.07
N SER A 38 -2.07 20.87 -13.83
CA SER A 38 -3.24 21.40 -13.11
C SER A 38 -4.53 21.19 -13.92
N PRO A 39 -5.71 21.24 -13.29
CA PRO A 39 -6.99 21.23 -14.01
C PRO A 39 -7.16 22.39 -15.00
N THR A 40 -6.43 23.49 -14.82
CA THR A 40 -6.41 24.65 -15.70
C THR A 40 -5.45 24.50 -16.88
N GLY A 41 -4.74 23.37 -17.00
CA GLY A 41 -3.78 23.11 -18.09
C GLY A 41 -2.39 23.70 -17.86
N THR A 42 -2.05 24.08 -16.63
CA THR A 42 -0.73 24.60 -16.27
C THR A 42 0.17 23.48 -15.77
N LEU A 43 1.39 23.40 -16.28
CA LEU A 43 2.40 22.47 -15.77
C LEU A 43 2.99 23.03 -14.47
N ILE A 44 2.94 22.24 -13.39
CA ILE A 44 3.46 22.59 -12.08
C ILE A 44 4.49 21.54 -11.67
N GLN A 45 5.62 22.00 -11.15
CA GLN A 45 6.66 21.15 -10.58
C GLN A 45 6.76 21.38 -9.07
N ILE A 46 6.77 20.29 -8.30
CA ILE A 46 6.84 20.32 -6.84
C ILE A 46 8.04 19.51 -6.39
N ALA A 47 8.91 20.10 -5.58
CA ALA A 47 10.03 19.38 -4.97
C ALA A 47 9.50 18.25 -4.07
N LEU A 48 10.15 17.09 -4.08
CA LEU A 48 9.71 15.94 -3.30
C LEU A 48 9.69 16.23 -1.77
N MET A 49 10.57 17.13 -1.31
CA MET A 49 10.63 17.59 0.09
C MET A 49 9.41 18.41 0.54
N ASP A 50 8.70 19.01 -0.42
CA ASP A 50 7.53 19.85 -0.18
C ASP A 50 6.22 19.04 -0.20
N ALA A 51 6.28 17.79 -0.67
CA ALA A 51 5.17 16.88 -0.69
C ALA A 51 5.17 16.03 0.58
N LYS A 52 4.02 15.96 1.25
CA LYS A 52 3.78 15.03 2.36
C LYS A 52 3.33 13.67 1.84
N ALA A 53 2.36 13.65 0.95
CA ALA A 53 1.85 12.43 0.32
C ALA A 53 1.24 12.75 -1.05
N ILE A 54 1.35 11.81 -1.99
CA ILE A 54 0.72 11.87 -3.31
C ILE A 54 -0.38 10.80 -3.34
N CYS A 55 -1.63 11.26 -3.30
CA CYS A 55 -2.81 10.41 -3.29
C CYS A 55 -3.36 10.25 -4.71
N PHE A 56 -3.31 9.04 -5.26
CA PHE A 56 -3.94 8.70 -6.53
C PHE A 56 -5.43 8.47 -6.29
N VAL A 57 -6.28 9.28 -6.91
CA VAL A 57 -7.73 9.30 -6.67
C VAL A 57 -8.51 8.97 -7.92
N ARG A 58 -9.73 8.45 -7.75
CA ARG A 58 -10.65 8.23 -8.87
C ARG A 58 -11.26 9.54 -9.37
N GLU A 59 -11.58 10.44 -8.44
CA GLU A 59 -12.21 11.73 -8.71
C GLU A 59 -11.67 12.78 -7.74
N PHE A 60 -11.65 14.05 -8.16
CA PHE A 60 -11.40 15.15 -7.23
C PHE A 60 -12.68 15.38 -6.44
N SER A 61 -12.67 15.15 -5.12
CA SER A 61 -13.84 15.50 -4.30
C SER A 61 -13.86 16.99 -4.03
N LEU A 62 -15.05 17.60 -4.13
CA LEU A 62 -15.31 18.97 -3.72
C LEU A 62 -15.46 19.11 -2.19
N ASP A 63 -15.70 18.00 -1.50
CA ASP A 63 -15.71 17.99 -0.04
C ASP A 63 -14.28 18.19 0.50
N PRO A 64 -14.10 19.07 1.50
CA PRO A 64 -12.82 19.31 2.13
C PRO A 64 -12.39 18.03 2.83
N VAL A 65 -11.66 17.18 2.09
CA VAL A 65 -11.01 15.95 2.53
C VAL A 65 -11.91 15.16 3.48
N PRO A 66 -12.74 14.19 3.02
CA PRO A 66 -13.34 13.26 3.98
C PRO A 66 -12.18 12.73 4.81
N ALA A 67 -12.30 12.80 6.14
CA ALA A 67 -11.28 12.40 7.10
C ALA A 67 -10.86 10.97 6.76
N SER A 68 -9.95 10.88 5.81
CA SER A 68 -9.80 9.67 5.03
C SER A 68 -9.19 8.72 5.99
N ARG A 69 -9.83 7.58 6.16
CA ARG A 69 -9.49 6.73 7.29
C ARG A 69 -7.99 6.48 7.23
N ARG A 70 -7.28 6.80 8.31
CA ARG A 70 -5.82 6.71 8.34
C ARG A 70 -5.31 5.39 8.87
N ALA A 71 -6.18 4.58 9.47
CA ALA A 71 -5.85 3.26 10.01
C ALA A 71 -6.91 2.24 9.59
N PHE A 72 -6.52 0.99 9.39
CA PHE A 72 -7.50 -0.06 9.14
C PHE A 72 -8.27 -0.39 10.42
N LEU A 73 -9.59 -0.51 10.34
CA LEU A 73 -10.40 -0.98 11.48
C LEU A 73 -10.18 -2.47 11.76
N ASN A 74 -9.87 -3.23 10.72
CA ASN A 74 -9.64 -4.67 10.75
C ASN A 74 -8.45 -5.00 9.85
N ARG A 75 -7.82 -6.16 10.05
CA ARG A 75 -6.73 -6.62 9.18
C ARG A 75 -7.11 -6.46 7.69
N PRO A 76 -6.24 -5.83 6.86
CA PRO A 76 -6.51 -5.66 5.43
C PRO A 76 -6.76 -7.01 4.76
N LYS A 77 -7.61 -7.01 3.71
CA LYS A 77 -7.88 -8.19 2.88
C LYS A 77 -6.95 -8.31 1.67
N VAL A 78 -6.22 -7.24 1.35
CA VAL A 78 -5.29 -7.19 0.22
C VAL A 78 -3.97 -7.82 0.63
N ASP A 79 -3.46 -8.74 -0.18
CA ASP A 79 -2.19 -9.41 0.06
C ASP A 79 -1.02 -8.41 -0.03
N GLY A 80 -0.06 -8.53 0.89
CA GLY A 80 1.09 -7.64 0.97
C GLY A 80 1.59 -7.43 2.40
N VAL A 81 2.47 -6.45 2.57
CA VAL A 81 2.97 -6.03 3.88
C VAL A 81 2.10 -4.89 4.38
N TRP A 82 1.39 -5.12 5.49
CA TRP A 82 0.65 -4.08 6.18
C TRP A 82 1.64 -3.24 7.00
N VAL A 83 1.70 -1.96 6.68
CA VAL A 83 2.63 -1.00 7.28
C VAL A 83 1.88 0.19 7.86
N ARG A 84 2.51 0.85 8.82
CA ARG A 84 2.18 2.18 9.31
C ARG A 84 3.30 3.14 8.94
N LEU A 85 2.95 4.16 8.19
CA LEU A 85 3.79 5.29 7.83
C LEU A 85 3.63 6.35 8.91
N VAL A 86 4.74 6.85 9.46
CA VAL A 86 4.75 7.96 10.42
C VAL A 86 5.39 9.16 9.72
N PHE A 87 4.66 10.27 9.64
CA PHE A 87 5.10 11.49 8.98
C PHE A 87 5.84 12.43 9.95
N ARG A 88 6.50 13.46 9.39
CA ARG A 88 7.24 14.47 10.18
C ARG A 88 6.38 15.31 11.11
N ASP A 89 5.10 15.46 10.80
CA ASP A 89 4.10 16.14 11.62
C ASP A 89 3.43 15.22 12.64
N ALA A 90 4.02 14.04 12.89
CA ALA A 90 3.51 12.99 13.76
C ALA A 90 2.17 12.38 13.32
N GLU A 91 1.63 12.75 12.15
CA GLU A 91 0.51 12.03 11.58
C GLU A 91 0.91 10.63 11.14
N MET A 92 -0.07 9.73 11.12
CA MET A 92 0.13 8.33 10.74
C MET A 92 -0.80 7.96 9.60
N LEU A 93 -0.34 7.08 8.71
CA LEU A 93 -1.15 6.45 7.68
C LEU A 93 -0.80 4.97 7.61
N GLU A 94 -1.78 4.12 7.79
CA GLU A 94 -1.65 2.70 7.51
C GLU A 94 -1.95 2.41 6.04
N GLY A 95 -1.27 1.41 5.52
CA GLY A 95 -1.45 0.97 4.14
C GLY A 95 -0.87 -0.41 3.92
N VAL A 96 -1.27 -1.04 2.82
CA VAL A 96 -0.67 -2.30 2.36
C VAL A 96 0.27 -2.00 1.20
N MET A 97 1.53 -2.38 1.31
CA MET A 97 2.50 -2.33 0.20
C MET A 97 2.73 -3.73 -0.39
N PRO A 98 3.05 -3.84 -1.70
CA PRO A 98 3.44 -5.11 -2.29
C PRO A 98 4.66 -5.70 -1.56
N ASN A 99 4.62 -7.01 -1.27
CA ASN A 99 5.79 -7.73 -0.75
C ASN A 99 6.75 -8.12 -1.90
N ASN A 100 7.25 -7.12 -2.63
CA ASN A 100 8.17 -7.32 -3.73
C ASN A 100 9.12 -6.11 -3.83
N LEU A 101 10.41 -6.38 -3.61
CA LEU A 101 11.47 -5.39 -3.59
C LEU A 101 11.66 -4.65 -4.93
N LEU A 102 11.23 -5.24 -6.05
CA LEU A 102 11.30 -4.59 -7.37
C LEU A 102 10.38 -3.37 -7.49
N TYR A 103 9.32 -3.31 -6.67
CA TYR A 103 8.40 -2.17 -6.61
C TYR A 103 8.79 -1.15 -5.53
N MET A 104 9.93 -1.36 -4.87
CA MET A 104 10.38 -0.48 -3.80
C MET A 104 11.17 0.69 -4.41
N GLU A 105 10.59 1.88 -4.32
CA GLU A 105 11.16 3.09 -4.91
C GLU A 105 12.19 3.71 -3.95
N ALA A 106 13.33 4.17 -4.48
CA ALA A 106 14.33 4.86 -3.65
C ALA A 106 13.80 6.20 -3.11
N ALA A 107 12.86 6.82 -3.80
CA ALA A 107 12.31 8.12 -3.44
C ALA A 107 11.26 8.06 -2.31
N GLY A 108 10.65 6.90 -2.05
CA GLY A 108 9.54 6.81 -1.10
C GLY A 108 8.87 5.45 -1.07
N ILE A 109 7.65 5.41 -0.52
CA ILE A 109 6.89 4.18 -0.29
C ILE A 109 5.48 4.34 -0.86
N SER A 110 5.11 3.42 -1.73
CA SER A 110 3.74 3.29 -2.24
C SER A 110 2.93 2.29 -1.42
N VAL A 111 1.76 2.70 -0.95
CA VAL A 111 0.82 1.87 -0.20
C VAL A 111 -0.61 1.99 -0.74
N ILE A 112 -1.43 0.98 -0.49
CA ILE A 112 -2.88 1.02 -0.64
C ILE A 112 -3.46 1.41 0.72
N PRO A 113 -4.05 2.61 0.87
CA PRO A 113 -4.65 3.04 2.13
C PRO A 113 -5.98 2.31 2.41
N PRO A 114 -6.54 2.42 3.62
CA PRO A 114 -7.82 1.79 3.97
C PRO A 114 -9.06 2.49 3.37
N ASP A 115 -8.90 3.65 2.73
CA ASP A 115 -10.01 4.48 2.24
C ASP A 115 -9.80 4.92 0.77
N SER A 116 -10.69 5.77 0.26
CA SER A 116 -10.96 6.22 -1.11
C SER A 116 -9.80 6.46 -2.09
N ALA A 117 -8.54 6.59 -1.65
CA ALA A 117 -7.40 6.70 -2.55
C ALA A 117 -6.99 5.31 -3.07
N GLN A 118 -6.77 5.21 -4.38
CA GLN A 118 -6.37 3.96 -5.04
C GLN A 118 -4.94 3.55 -4.64
N ARG A 119 -4.08 4.55 -4.43
CA ARG A 119 -2.69 4.40 -4.03
C ARG A 119 -2.25 5.69 -3.36
N VAL A 120 -1.43 5.59 -2.33
CA VAL A 120 -0.74 6.73 -1.74
C VAL A 120 0.75 6.48 -1.87
N PHE A 121 1.47 7.43 -2.42
CA PHE A 121 2.92 7.46 -2.37
C PHE A 121 3.37 8.47 -1.31
N ALA A 122 4.17 8.01 -0.35
CA ALA A 122 4.78 8.85 0.67
C ALA A 122 6.28 9.02 0.38
N PRO A 123 6.75 10.25 0.11
CA PRO A 123 8.18 10.52 0.00
C PRO A 123 8.97 10.09 1.23
N ARG A 124 10.18 9.55 1.04
CA ARG A 124 11.04 9.19 2.16
C ARG A 124 11.42 10.40 3.02
N THR A 125 11.56 11.56 2.39
CA THR A 125 11.78 12.86 3.05
C THR A 125 10.63 13.32 3.94
N ALA A 126 9.41 12.80 3.71
CA ALA A 126 8.22 13.12 4.49
C ALA A 126 8.02 12.17 5.69
N LEU A 127 8.76 11.06 5.75
CA LEU A 127 8.60 10.00 6.74
C LEU A 127 9.68 10.09 7.83
N THR A 128 9.27 9.83 9.07
CA THR A 128 10.17 9.65 10.22
C THR A 128 10.36 8.18 10.54
N ALA A 129 9.33 7.36 10.33
CA ALA A 129 9.39 5.91 10.56
C ALA A 129 8.42 5.15 9.66
N VAL A 130 8.74 3.87 9.44
CA VAL A 130 7.87 2.90 8.77
C VAL A 130 7.83 1.66 9.65
N GLN A 131 6.65 1.31 10.13
CA GLN A 131 6.45 0.19 11.03
C GLN A 131 5.71 -0.93 10.30
N VAL A 132 6.23 -2.15 10.38
CA VAL A 132 5.53 -3.32 9.84
C VAL A 132 4.53 -3.82 10.89
N LEU A 133 3.25 -3.80 10.55
CA LEU A 133 2.16 -4.26 11.41
C LEU A 133 1.86 -5.75 11.17
N GLY A 134 2.12 -6.25 9.96
CA GLY A 134 2.03 -7.68 9.66
C GLY A 134 2.12 -7.99 8.18
N VAL A 135 2.16 -9.28 7.86
CA VAL A 135 2.07 -9.77 6.47
C VAL A 135 0.67 -10.31 6.22
N VAL A 136 0.02 -9.85 5.16
CA VAL A 136 -1.30 -10.26 4.69
C VAL A 136 -1.12 -11.15 3.46
N GLY A 137 -1.87 -12.25 3.38
CA GLY A 137 -1.84 -13.10 2.19
C GLY A 137 -0.67 -14.06 2.05
N SER A 138 0.10 -14.30 3.12
CA SER A 138 1.28 -15.18 3.04
C SER A 138 0.91 -16.56 2.47
N PRO A 139 1.55 -16.99 1.36
CA PRO A 139 1.36 -18.33 0.80
C PRO A 139 1.98 -19.42 1.70
N PHE A 140 2.75 -19.04 2.73
CA PHE A 140 3.06 -19.93 3.84
C PHE A 140 1.80 -20.14 4.70
N ARG A 141 0.79 -20.81 4.13
CA ARG A 141 -0.03 -21.74 4.88
C ARG A 141 0.89 -22.87 5.31
N GLY A 142 1.69 -22.61 6.35
CA GLY A 142 2.33 -23.66 7.11
C GLY A 142 1.24 -24.68 7.47
N GLN A 143 1.56 -25.95 7.24
CA GLN A 143 0.77 -27.09 7.68
C GLN A 143 0.45 -26.95 9.17
N SER A 144 -0.66 -26.31 9.49
CA SER A 144 -1.06 -26.02 10.85
C SER A 144 -2.57 -26.18 10.96
N LYS A 145 -3.05 -27.35 10.54
CA LYS A 145 -4.12 -28.14 11.16
C LYS A 145 -4.00 -29.60 10.70
N ALA A 146 -2.88 -30.24 11.04
CA ALA A 146 -2.80 -31.69 11.14
C ALA A 146 -2.20 -32.04 12.50
N ARG A 147 -2.91 -31.66 13.57
CA ARG A 147 -2.69 -32.26 14.89
C ARG A 147 -4.03 -32.66 15.50
N THR A 148 -4.20 -33.99 15.46
CA THR A 148 -4.84 -34.85 16.47
C THR A 148 -6.34 -34.70 16.73
N GLY A 149 -7.11 -35.57 16.07
CA GLY A 149 -8.46 -35.96 16.47
C GLY A 149 -8.78 -37.37 15.98
N LYS A 150 -8.70 -38.34 16.90
CA LYS A 150 -9.11 -39.75 16.83
C LYS A 150 -8.40 -40.67 15.82
N GLY A 151 -7.53 -41.53 16.38
CA GLY A 151 -7.27 -42.83 15.79
C GLY A 151 -8.58 -43.63 15.76
N THR A 152 -9.09 -43.84 14.55
CA THR A 152 -9.94 -44.99 14.27
C THR A 152 -8.99 -46.11 13.89
N GLN A 153 -8.93 -47.13 14.75
CA GLN A 153 -8.37 -48.43 14.42
C GLN A 153 -8.99 -48.91 13.12
N GLU A 154 -8.18 -49.14 12.10
CA GLU A 154 -8.43 -50.10 11.02
C GLU A 154 -7.18 -50.14 10.13
N GLN A 155 -6.05 -50.56 10.73
CA GLN A 155 -4.96 -51.11 9.94
C GLN A 155 -5.06 -52.62 10.01
N ILE A 156 -5.36 -53.17 8.85
CA ILE A 156 -5.60 -54.57 8.54
C ILE A 156 -4.35 -55.37 8.92
N GLY A 157 -4.52 -56.42 9.72
CA GLY A 157 -3.42 -57.30 10.12
C GLY A 157 -2.81 -57.98 8.89
N LEU A 158 -1.57 -57.60 8.57
CA LEU A 158 -0.72 -58.36 7.67
C LEU A 158 0.32 -59.05 8.55
N PHE A 159 0.60 -60.33 8.26
CA PHE A 159 1.43 -61.29 9.01
C PHE A 159 0.66 -62.14 10.04
N GLU A 160 -0.11 -63.12 9.54
CA GLU A 160 -0.23 -64.39 10.26
C GLU A 160 1.09 -65.17 10.12
N GLY A 161 1.63 -65.50 11.30
CA GLY A 161 2.62 -66.53 11.64
C GLY A 161 3.47 -67.15 10.53
N SER A 162 4.77 -66.86 10.57
CA SER A 162 5.78 -67.87 10.26
C SER A 162 5.98 -68.76 11.49
N GLY A 163 5.94 -70.08 11.33
CA GLY A 163 6.25 -71.02 12.40
C GLY A 163 6.06 -72.49 12.03
N LEU A 164 7.18 -73.12 11.67
CA LEU A 164 7.59 -74.53 11.87
C LEU A 164 6.67 -75.66 11.38
#